data_AF-A0A1G9S697-F1
#
_entry.id   AF-A0A1G9S697-F1
#
_cell.length_a   1.000
_cell.length_b   1.000
_cell.length_c   1.000
_cell.angle_alpha   90.00
_cell.angle_beta   90.00
_cell.angle_gamma   90.00
#
_symmetry.space_group_name_H-M   'P 1'
#
loop_
_entity.id
_entity.type
_entity.pdbx_description
1 polymer ?
#
loop_
_entity_poly.entity_id
_entity_poly.type
_entity_poly.pdbx_seq_one_letter_code
_entity_poly.pdbx_strand_id
1 'polypeptide(L)'
;MKSNKQINMNYAKLRMEVIIMLIAISAFFLIFFYFSLSWFTKYFNEVNAGIDALIKDEADIKLSPEMSSMEQKLVFVKQTLQKRELEVQLSEQNKRDLVMYLAHDIKTPLTSVIGYLSLLHEAPDMPKEQKENYTKITLRKGVSSGASDQ
;
A
#
# COMPACT_ATOMS: atom_id res chain seq x y z
N MET A 1 31.37 -49.93 -62.34
CA MET A 1 30.13 -50.12 -61.55
C MET A 1 30.31 -50.12 -60.02
N LYS A 2 31.43 -50.58 -59.42
CA LYS A 2 31.63 -50.57 -57.95
C LYS A 2 31.73 -49.16 -57.31
N SER A 3 32.21 -48.16 -58.06
CA SER A 3 32.43 -46.79 -57.54
C SER A 3 31.13 -46.07 -57.11
N ASN A 4 30.08 -46.07 -57.95
CA ASN A 4 28.80 -45.41 -57.61
C ASN A 4 28.07 -46.05 -56.42
N LYS A 5 28.20 -47.36 -56.22
CA LYS A 5 27.58 -48.06 -55.08
C LYS A 5 28.26 -47.67 -53.76
N GLN A 6 29.59 -47.52 -53.76
CA GLN A 6 30.36 -47.10 -52.59
C GLN A 6 30.04 -45.64 -52.22
N ILE A 7 29.95 -44.77 -53.23
CA ILE A 7 29.61 -43.35 -53.08
C ILE A 7 28.21 -43.19 -52.47
N ASN A 8 27.20 -43.89 -53.00
CA ASN A 8 25.84 -43.85 -52.45
C ASN A 8 25.75 -44.41 -51.02
N MET A 9 26.52 -45.47 -50.72
CA MET A 9 26.59 -46.04 -49.37
C MET A 9 27.16 -45.04 -48.36
N ASN A 10 28.20 -44.29 -48.74
CA ASN A 10 28.82 -43.29 -47.87
C ASN A 10 27.89 -42.10 -47.61
N TYR A 11 27.16 -41.62 -48.63
CA TYR A 11 26.17 -40.55 -48.46
C TYR A 11 25.00 -40.97 -47.56
N ALA A 12 24.54 -42.23 -47.66
CA ALA A 12 23.49 -42.75 -46.78
C ALA A 12 23.97 -42.81 -45.32
N LYS A 13 25.20 -43.27 -45.08
CA LYS A 13 25.81 -43.27 -43.73
C LYS A 13 25.94 -41.87 -43.14
N LEU A 14 26.46 -40.92 -43.92
CA LEU A 14 26.62 -39.53 -43.48
C LEU A 14 25.27 -38.88 -43.10
N ARG A 15 24.21 -39.13 -43.88
CA ARG A 15 22.85 -38.63 -43.57
C ARG A 15 22.31 -39.22 -42.26
N MET A 16 22.52 -40.52 -42.03
CA MET A 16 22.10 -41.18 -40.79
C MET A 16 22.85 -40.65 -39.57
N GLU A 17 24.16 -40.44 -39.67
CA GLU A 17 24.97 -39.85 -38.59
C GLU A 17 24.50 -38.43 -38.23
N VAL A 18 24.20 -37.60 -39.23
CA VAL A 18 23.66 -36.24 -39.00
C VAL A 18 22.29 -36.29 -38.31
N ILE A 19 21.39 -37.18 -38.73
CA ILE A 19 20.07 -37.33 -38.10
C ILE A 19 20.20 -37.76 -36.63
N ILE A 20 21.07 -38.75 -36.34
CA ILE A 20 21.31 -39.21 -34.97
C ILE A 20 21.90 -38.08 -34.11
N MET A 21 22.83 -37.31 -34.65
CA MET A 21 23.41 -36.15 -33.95
C MET A 21 22.35 -35.09 -33.63
N LEU A 22 21.46 -34.77 -34.57
CA LEU A 22 20.37 -33.81 -34.34
C LEU A 22 19.39 -34.30 -33.27
N ILE A 23 19.05 -35.59 -33.28
CA ILE A 23 18.18 -36.19 -32.25
C ILE A 23 18.87 -36.13 -30.89
N ALA A 24 20.18 -36.44 -30.82
CA ALA A 24 20.93 -36.39 -29.57
C ALA A 24 21.00 -34.96 -28.99
N ILE A 25 21.25 -33.96 -29.83
CA ILE A 25 21.26 -32.54 -29.43
C ILE A 25 19.87 -32.11 -28.96
N SER A 26 18.82 -32.48 -29.70
CA SER A 26 17.45 -32.14 -29.33
C SER A 26 17.05 -32.80 -27.99
N ALA A 27 17.38 -34.08 -27.79
CA ALA A 27 17.14 -34.77 -26.53
C ALA A 27 17.91 -34.14 -25.37
N PHE A 28 19.18 -33.79 -25.57
CA PHE A 28 19.99 -33.10 -24.57
C PHE A 28 19.40 -31.72 -24.23
N PHE A 29 19.00 -30.95 -25.24
CA PHE A 29 18.36 -29.65 -25.03
C PHE A 29 17.04 -29.78 -24.26
N LEU A 30 16.21 -30.78 -24.59
CA LEU A 30 14.97 -31.03 -23.86
C LEU A 30 15.23 -31.37 -22.40
N ILE A 31 16.17 -32.29 -22.12
CA ILE A 31 16.53 -32.66 -20.74
C ILE A 31 17.04 -31.44 -19.96
N PHE A 32 17.96 -30.68 -20.56
CA PHE A 32 18.49 -29.46 -19.96
C PHE A 32 17.40 -28.41 -19.72
N PHE A 33 16.48 -28.24 -20.67
CA PHE A 33 15.35 -27.33 -20.58
C PHE A 33 14.40 -27.74 -19.44
N TYR A 34 14.04 -29.02 -19.33
CA TYR A 34 13.23 -29.52 -18.23
C TYR A 34 13.89 -29.29 -16.87
N PHE A 35 15.20 -29.55 -16.76
CA PHE A 35 15.94 -29.31 -15.53
C PHE A 35 16.01 -27.82 -15.17
N SER A 36 16.30 -26.97 -16.15
CA SER A 36 16.35 -25.51 -15.99
C SER A 36 15.00 -24.95 -15.55
N LEU A 37 13.90 -25.43 -16.14
CA LEU A 37 12.56 -25.00 -15.79
C LEU A 37 12.20 -25.38 -14.34
N SER A 38 12.55 -26.61 -13.93
CA SER A 38 12.34 -27.05 -12.54
C SER A 38 13.12 -26.21 -11.54
N TRP A 39 14.36 -25.84 -11.87
CA TRP A 39 15.19 -25.00 -11.01
C TRP A 39 14.64 -23.56 -10.92
N PHE A 40 14.20 -23.02 -12.06
CA PHE A 40 13.55 -21.71 -12.14
C PHE A 40 12.27 -21.66 -11.28
N THR A 41 11.40 -22.67 -11.39
CA THR A 41 10.17 -22.74 -10.58
C THR A 41 10.46 -22.76 -9.08
N LYS A 42 11.54 -23.41 -8.65
CA LYS A 42 11.93 -23.43 -7.23
C LYS A 42 12.22 -22.03 -6.70
N TYR A 43 13.05 -21.26 -7.41
CA TYR A 43 13.33 -19.88 -6.98
C TYR A 43 12.13 -18.97 -7.10
N PHE A 44 11.31 -19.16 -8.13
CA PHE A 44 10.07 -18.41 -8.27
C PHE A 44 9.13 -18.65 -7.07
N ASN A 45 9.05 -19.88 -6.58
CA ASN A 45 8.27 -20.21 -5.39
C ASN A 45 8.85 -19.60 -4.11
N GLU A 46 10.17 -19.53 -3.95
CA GLU A 46 10.81 -18.81 -2.82
C GLU A 46 10.47 -17.32 -2.84
N VAL A 47 10.52 -16.67 -4.01
CA VAL A 47 10.14 -15.26 -4.13
C VAL A 47 8.67 -15.06 -3.80
N ASN A 48 7.78 -15.92 -4.30
CA ASN A 48 6.35 -15.85 -3.97
C ASN A 48 6.12 -16.04 -2.47
N ALA A 49 6.82 -16.96 -1.82
CA ALA A 49 6.73 -17.13 -0.37
C ALA A 49 7.17 -15.86 0.38
N GLY A 50 8.22 -15.19 -0.08
CA GLY A 50 8.65 -13.89 0.46
C GLY A 50 7.61 -12.77 0.26
N ILE A 51 6.91 -12.76 -0.88
CA ILE A 51 5.81 -11.82 -1.15
C ILE A 51 4.59 -12.14 -0.27
N ASP A 52 4.24 -13.42 -0.09
CA ASP A 52 3.14 -13.83 0.79
C ASP A 52 3.42 -13.43 2.24
N ALA A 53 4.67 -13.58 2.70
CA ALA A 53 5.10 -13.13 4.01
C ALA A 53 4.99 -11.60 4.17
N LEU A 54 5.30 -10.83 3.11
CA LEU A 54 5.10 -9.38 3.07
C LEU A 54 3.62 -9.00 3.24
N ILE A 55 2.71 -9.69 2.57
CA ILE A 55 1.25 -9.41 2.62
C ILE A 55 0.68 -9.76 3.99
N LYS A 56 1.16 -10.84 4.61
CA LYS A 56 0.72 -11.29 5.95
C LYS A 56 1.38 -10.54 7.11
N ASP A 57 2.23 -9.55 6.81
CA ASP A 57 3.08 -8.82 7.77
C ASP A 57 3.96 -9.74 8.65
N GLU A 58 4.33 -10.91 8.13
CA GLU A 58 5.18 -11.85 8.85
C GLU A 58 6.61 -11.30 9.01
N ALA A 59 7.22 -11.56 10.17
CA ALA A 59 8.40 -10.85 10.63
C ALA A 59 9.68 -11.08 9.82
N ASP A 60 9.78 -12.19 9.07
CA ASP A 60 11.05 -12.67 8.54
C ASP A 60 10.92 -13.07 7.06
N ILE A 61 11.21 -12.12 6.16
CA ILE A 61 11.36 -12.41 4.73
C ILE A 61 12.79 -12.92 4.52
N LYS A 62 12.95 -14.24 4.42
CA LYS A 62 14.25 -14.89 4.18
C LYS A 62 14.20 -15.68 2.88
N LEU A 63 15.04 -15.30 1.91
CA LEU A 63 15.19 -16.05 0.66
C LEU A 63 16.55 -16.76 0.66
N SER A 64 16.79 -17.62 -0.34
CA SER A 64 18.10 -18.23 -0.49
C SER A 64 19.19 -17.16 -0.74
N PRO A 65 20.47 -17.44 -0.38
CA PRO A 65 21.57 -16.48 -0.55
C PRO A 65 21.72 -15.96 -1.99
N GLU A 66 21.43 -16.80 -2.98
CA GLU A 66 21.44 -16.45 -4.41
C GLU A 66 20.38 -15.40 -4.77
N MET A 67 19.32 -15.28 -3.97
CA MET A 67 18.21 -14.32 -4.12
C MET A 67 18.26 -13.17 -3.11
N SER A 68 19.38 -12.97 -2.41
CA SER A 68 19.57 -11.90 -1.41
C SER A 68 19.23 -10.49 -1.93
N SER A 69 19.49 -10.20 -3.20
CA SER A 69 19.10 -8.92 -3.82
C SER A 69 17.58 -8.74 -3.90
N MET A 70 16.83 -9.84 -4.07
CA MET A 70 15.37 -9.82 -4.06
C MET A 70 14.83 -9.69 -2.64
N GLU A 71 15.46 -10.38 -1.67
CA GLU A 71 15.15 -10.25 -0.24
C GLU A 71 15.24 -8.80 0.22
N GLN A 72 16.35 -8.12 -0.08
CA GLN A 72 16.55 -6.71 0.28
C GLN A 72 15.46 -5.79 -0.31
N LYS A 73 15.03 -6.04 -1.55
CA LYS A 73 13.93 -5.29 -2.17
C LYS A 73 12.61 -5.53 -1.45
N LEU A 74 12.30 -6.78 -1.10
CA LEU A 74 11.08 -7.11 -0.37
C LEU A 74 11.06 -6.48 1.02
N VAL A 75 12.19 -6.53 1.75
CA VAL A 75 12.36 -5.86 3.05
C VAL A 75 12.18 -4.34 2.91
N PHE A 76 12.78 -3.73 1.90
CA PHE A 76 12.62 -2.29 1.64
C PHE A 76 11.17 -1.90 1.35
N VAL A 77 10.46 -2.71 0.56
CA VAL A 77 9.03 -2.51 0.30
C VAL A 77 8.23 -2.63 1.60
N LYS A 78 8.51 -3.64 2.45
CA LYS A 78 7.88 -3.79 3.77
C LYS A 78 8.02 -2.52 4.60
N GLN A 79 9.24 -2.05 4.78
CA GLN A 79 9.54 -0.85 5.56
C GLN A 79 8.84 0.39 5.01
N THR A 80 8.79 0.53 3.68
CA THR A 80 8.12 1.66 3.02
C THR A 80 6.61 1.63 3.26
N LEU A 81 5.98 0.45 3.18
CA LEU A 81 4.55 0.29 3.44
C LEU A 81 4.20 0.59 4.90
N GLN A 82 4.94 0.02 5.85
CA GLN A 82 4.76 0.28 7.28
C GLN A 82 4.91 1.78 7.61
N LYS A 83 5.91 2.45 7.02
CA LYS A 83 6.09 3.89 7.20
C LYS A 83 4.89 4.69 6.68
N ARG A 84 4.39 4.37 5.48
CA ARG A 84 3.24 5.06 4.89
C ARG A 84 1.96 4.83 5.70
N GLU A 85 1.77 3.62 6.20
CA GLU A 85 0.63 3.32 7.07
C GLU A 85 0.66 4.17 8.34
N LEU A 86 1.82 4.27 8.99
CA LEU A 86 2.00 5.11 10.17
C LEU A 86 1.77 6.60 9.87
N GLU A 87 2.27 7.10 8.74
CA GLU A 87 2.04 8.48 8.30
C GLU A 87 0.54 8.77 8.07
N VAL A 88 -0.19 7.83 7.46
CA VAL A 88 -1.65 7.95 7.26
C VAL A 88 -2.39 7.92 8.60
N GLN A 89 -2.03 7.00 9.50
CA GLN A 89 -2.65 6.93 10.83
C GLN A 89 -2.45 8.23 11.61
N LEU A 90 -1.23 8.79 11.61
CA LEU A 90 -0.93 10.08 12.24
C LEU A 90 -1.72 11.22 11.60
N SER A 91 -1.82 11.25 10.27
CA SER A 91 -2.59 12.28 9.56
C SER A 91 -4.09 12.21 9.90
N GLU A 92 -4.66 11.01 9.93
CA GLU A 92 -6.05 10.80 10.34
C GLU A 92 -6.29 11.17 11.81
N GLN A 93 -5.35 10.83 12.70
CA GLN A 93 -5.43 11.22 14.11
C GLN A 93 -5.39 12.73 14.27
N ASN A 94 -4.42 13.41 13.65
CA ASN A 94 -4.33 14.87 13.67
C ASN A 94 -5.61 15.55 13.14
N LYS A 95 -6.20 15.00 12.07
CA LYS A 95 -7.46 15.50 11.51
C LYS A 95 -8.61 15.33 12.51
N ARG A 96 -8.70 14.18 13.18
CA ARG A 96 -9.74 13.91 14.20
C ARG A 96 -9.58 14.83 15.40
N ASP A 97 -8.36 15.03 15.88
CA ASP A 97 -8.07 15.91 17.00
C ASP A 97 -8.42 17.35 16.65
N LEU A 98 -8.04 17.83 15.46
CA LEU A 98 -8.42 19.16 14.98
C LEU A 98 -9.94 19.35 14.94
N VAL A 99 -10.69 18.38 14.40
CA VAL A 99 -12.16 18.43 14.38
C VAL A 99 -12.73 18.45 15.79
N MET A 100 -12.15 17.68 16.73
CA MET A 100 -12.58 17.69 18.12
C MET A 100 -12.35 19.05 18.80
N TYR A 101 -11.17 19.67 18.58
CA TYR A 101 -10.87 21.01 19.09
C TYR A 101 -11.86 22.05 18.54
N LEU A 102 -12.08 22.06 17.23
CA LEU A 102 -13.05 22.98 16.60
C LEU A 102 -14.47 22.77 17.13
N ALA A 103 -14.91 21.51 17.30
CA ALA A 103 -16.22 21.21 17.85
C ALA A 103 -16.39 21.69 19.29
N HIS A 104 -15.35 21.54 20.13
CA HIS A 104 -15.37 22.05 21.51
C HIS A 104 -15.46 23.58 21.54
N ASP A 105 -14.65 24.25 20.73
CA ASP A 105 -14.56 25.71 20.69
C ASP A 105 -15.82 26.36 20.13
N ILE A 106 -16.58 25.66 19.28
CA ILE A 106 -17.88 26.14 18.78
C ILE A 106 -19.01 25.88 19.80
N LYS A 107 -19.04 24.70 20.44
CA LYS A 107 -20.15 24.30 21.32
C LYS A 107 -20.29 25.20 22.55
N THR A 108 -19.16 25.61 23.13
CA THR A 108 -19.11 26.40 24.38
C THR A 108 -19.71 27.81 24.25
N PRO A 109 -19.32 28.65 23.27
CA PRO A 109 -19.93 29.96 23.06
C PRO A 109 -21.38 29.85 22.58
N LEU A 110 -21.71 28.88 21.73
CA LEU A 110 -23.08 28.69 21.22
C LEU A 110 -24.06 28.34 22.34
N THR A 111 -23.68 27.45 23.26
CA THR A 111 -24.50 27.11 24.44
C THR A 111 -24.72 28.34 25.32
N SER A 112 -23.69 29.18 25.47
CA SER A 112 -23.80 30.43 26.23
C SER A 112 -24.76 31.42 25.56
N VAL A 113 -24.68 31.58 24.22
CA VAL A 113 -25.56 32.46 23.43
C VAL A 113 -27.02 32.00 23.54
N ILE A 114 -27.28 30.70 23.38
CA ILE A 114 -28.63 30.13 23.53
C ILE A 114 -29.16 30.34 24.96
N GLY A 115 -28.32 30.18 25.99
CA GLY A 115 -28.70 30.41 27.38
C GLY A 115 -29.16 31.84 27.65
N TYR A 116 -28.41 32.85 27.20
CA TYR A 116 -28.80 34.26 27.36
C TYR A 116 -30.04 34.64 26.54
N LEU A 117 -30.19 34.09 25.32
CA LEU A 117 -31.40 34.30 24.51
C LEU A 117 -32.64 33.66 25.16
N SER A 118 -32.49 32.50 25.80
CA SER A 118 -33.57 31.84 26.53
C SER A 118 -34.01 32.66 27.73
N LEU A 119 -33.07 33.21 28.52
CA LEU A 119 -33.37 34.11 29.63
C LEU A 119 -34.10 35.39 29.18
N LEU A 120 -33.74 35.93 28.02
CA LEU A 120 -34.41 37.08 27.42
C LEU A 120 -35.83 36.76 26.91
N HIS A 121 -36.08 35.51 26.51
CA HIS A 121 -37.38 35.04 26.03
C HIS A 121 -38.35 34.71 27.18
N GLU A 122 -37.87 34.02 28.22
CA GLU A 122 -38.69 33.55 29.35
C GLU A 122 -39.06 34.66 30.35
N ALA A 123 -38.27 35.73 30.43
CA ALA A 123 -38.53 36.87 31.32
C ALA A 123 -38.80 38.17 30.52
N PRO A 124 -39.98 38.31 29.87
CA PRO A 124 -40.30 39.48 29.06
C PRO A 124 -40.38 40.79 29.86
N ASP A 125 -40.74 40.71 31.15
CA ASP A 125 -40.85 41.83 32.09
C ASP A 125 -39.52 42.23 32.76
N MET A 126 -38.40 41.71 32.25
CA MET A 126 -37.06 42.01 32.76
C MET A 126 -36.75 43.52 32.75
N PRO A 127 -36.14 44.06 33.83
CA PRO A 127 -35.68 45.44 33.88
C PRO A 127 -34.82 45.81 32.67
N LYS A 128 -35.05 47.01 32.10
CA LYS A 128 -34.36 47.50 30.90
C LYS A 128 -32.83 47.35 30.98
N GLU A 129 -32.26 47.62 32.15
CA GLU A 129 -30.81 47.54 32.38
C GLU A 129 -30.26 46.10 32.27
N GLN A 130 -30.96 45.11 32.85
CA GLN A 130 -30.59 43.69 32.72
C GLN A 130 -30.76 43.18 31.29
N LYS A 131 -31.83 43.61 30.61
CA LYS A 131 -32.11 43.27 29.21
C LYS A 131 -31.00 43.78 28.28
N GLU A 132 -30.55 45.02 28.50
CA GLU A 132 -29.44 45.61 27.74
C GLU A 132 -28.12 44.89 28.01
N ASN A 133 -27.85 44.50 29.27
CA ASN A 133 -26.64 43.79 29.65
C ASN A 133 -26.56 42.39 29.01
N TYR A 134 -27.63 41.60 29.06
CA TYR A 134 -27.67 40.28 28.40
C TYR A 134 -27.61 40.38 26.88
N THR A 135 -28.23 41.40 26.29
CA THR A 135 -28.10 41.67 24.84
C THR A 135 -26.65 41.98 24.46
N LYS A 136 -25.96 42.84 25.22
CA LYS A 136 -24.53 43.13 25.01
C LYS A 136 -23.64 41.89 25.15
N ILE A 137 -23.87 41.06 26.17
CA ILE A 137 -23.08 39.83 26.39
C ILE A 137 -23.29 38.84 25.24
N THR A 138 -24.53 38.67 24.79
CA THR A 138 -24.89 37.77 23.68
C THR A 138 -24.28 38.26 22.37
N LEU A 139 -24.39 39.56 22.06
CA LEU A 139 -23.80 40.17 20.86
C LEU A 139 -22.27 40.00 20.84
N ARG A 140 -21.61 40.28 21.98
CA ARG A 140 -20.15 40.13 22.11
C ARG A 140 -19.70 38.69 21.89
N LYS A 141 -20.42 37.70 22.45
CA LYS A 141 -20.10 36.27 22.28
C LYS A 141 -20.40 35.75 20.86
N GLY A 142 -21.45 36.25 20.22
CA GLY A 142 -21.78 35.93 18.83
C GLY A 142 -20.75 36.48 17.84
N VAL A 143 -20.31 37.73 18.02
CA VAL A 143 -19.28 38.36 17.18
C VAL A 143 -17.91 37.71 17.38
N SER A 144 -17.52 37.37 18.62
CA SER A 144 -16.24 36.68 18.87
C SER A 144 -16.19 35.29 18.26
N SER A 145 -17.33 34.61 18.11
CA SER A 145 -17.41 33.27 17.50
C SER A 145 -17.34 33.28 15.97
N GLY A 146 -17.52 34.44 15.33
CA GLY A 146 -17.43 34.60 13.87
C GLY A 146 -16.12 35.24 13.37
N ALA A 147 -15.25 35.71 14.29
CA ALA A 147 -14.01 36.42 13.96
C ALA A 147 -12.74 35.53 14.00
N SER A 148 -12.89 34.24 14.31
CA SER A 148 -11.76 33.28 14.37
C SER A 148 -11.44 32.58 13.04
N ASP A 149 -12.16 32.93 11.96
CA ASP A 149 -12.03 32.35 10.60
C ASP A 149 -11.34 33.29 9.59
N GLN A 150 -10.50 34.23 10.04
CA GLN A 150 -9.64 35.06 9.17
C GLN A 150 -8.16 34.99 9.55
#